data_AF-A0A933X5N0-F1
#
_entry.id   AF-A0A933X5N0-F1
#
_cell.length_a   1.000
_cell.length_b   1.000
_cell.length_c   1.000
_cell.angle_alpha   90.00
_cell.angle_beta   90.00
_cell.angle_gamma   90.00
#
_symmetry.space_group_name_H-M   'P 1'
#
loop_
_entity.id
_entity.type
_entity.pdbx_description
1 polymer ?
#
loop_
_entity_poly.entity_id
_entity_poly.type
_entity_poly.pdbx_seq_one_letter_code
_entity_poly.pdbx_strand_id
1 'polypeptide(L)'
;MPARAHGMFQTFWQILRAPVPRAHRTELLLGLGIVLLFLLQAATGVLLALFYQASPPTVAESVQLIMRDVDWGWLVRGLHHWSASALLLVCTVQIAWLLASGRYRGRSASSWYLGLLALGLAMLLAYSGELLVWDDRAFWRITHALQQVESAPLVGRWLAHVLRGGEEVDATTLGRVFTLHSLVLPWVLGFVVAGEAWFLARRMRANAGGVA
;
A
#
# COMPACT_ATOMS: atom_id res chain seq x y z
N MET A 1 32.82 7.47 -32.46
CA MET A 1 31.79 7.81 -31.47
C MET A 1 31.62 6.63 -30.53
N PRO A 2 31.97 6.67 -29.24
CA PRO A 2 31.75 5.52 -28.38
C PRO A 2 30.26 5.40 -28.04
N ALA A 3 29.70 4.22 -28.28
CA ALA A 3 28.32 3.89 -27.96
C ALA A 3 28.05 4.12 -26.47
N ARG A 4 27.09 4.98 -26.13
CA ARG A 4 26.62 5.14 -24.74
C ARG A 4 25.95 3.82 -24.35
N ALA A 5 26.63 3.02 -23.53
CA ALA A 5 26.03 1.82 -22.95
C ALA A 5 24.90 2.22 -22.01
N HIS A 6 23.66 2.30 -22.51
CA HIS A 6 22.46 2.57 -21.71
C HIS A 6 22.05 1.32 -20.93
N GLY A 7 22.88 0.92 -19.98
CA GLY A 7 22.53 -0.12 -19.02
C GLY A 7 21.51 0.41 -18.00
N MET A 8 20.55 -0.44 -17.62
CA MET A 8 19.62 -0.18 -16.52
C MET A 8 20.36 0.25 -15.24
N PHE A 9 21.53 -0.35 -14.99
CA PHE A 9 22.43 0.02 -13.88
C PHE A 9 23.01 1.44 -13.98
N GLN A 10 23.41 1.91 -15.17
CA GLN A 10 23.88 3.29 -15.33
C GLN A 10 22.73 4.29 -15.13
N THR A 11 21.54 3.94 -15.63
CA THR A 11 20.34 4.77 -15.44
C THR A 11 20.00 4.91 -13.96
N PHE A 12 20.10 3.82 -13.20
CA PHE A 12 19.92 3.81 -11.75
C PHE A 12 20.90 4.77 -11.03
N TRP A 13 22.21 4.65 -11.29
CA TRP A 13 23.20 5.53 -10.65
C TRP A 13 23.06 7.01 -11.04
N GLN A 14 22.64 7.29 -12.27
CA GLN A 14 22.37 8.64 -12.72
C GLN A 14 21.15 9.27 -12.01
N ILE A 15 20.11 8.47 -11.72
CA ILE A 15 18.94 8.93 -10.96
C ILE A 15 19.35 9.31 -9.53
N LEU A 16 20.14 8.46 -8.87
CA LEU A 16 20.57 8.70 -7.48
C LEU A 16 21.47 9.92 -7.34
N ARG A 17 22.24 10.27 -8.39
CA ARG A 17 23.19 11.40 -8.37
C ARG A 17 22.60 12.70 -8.93
N ALA A 18 21.38 12.69 -9.46
CA ALA A 18 20.78 13.88 -10.04
C ALA A 18 20.48 14.92 -8.95
N PRO A 19 20.84 16.20 -9.13
CA PRO A 19 20.50 17.24 -8.18
C PRO A 19 18.97 17.40 -8.11
N VAL A 20 18.43 17.48 -6.89
CA VAL A 20 16.98 17.62 -6.66
C VAL A 20 16.57 19.07 -6.94
N PRO A 21 15.77 19.35 -7.98
CA PRO A 21 15.30 20.70 -8.25
C PRO A 21 14.38 21.16 -7.12
N ARG A 22 14.50 22.42 -6.66
CA ARG A 22 13.65 22.98 -5.60
C ARG A 22 12.15 22.79 -5.89
N ALA A 23 11.76 22.85 -7.16
CA ALA A 23 10.40 22.68 -7.62
C ALA A 23 9.78 21.30 -7.28
N HIS A 24 10.58 20.24 -7.08
CA HIS A 24 10.09 18.89 -6.81
C HIS A 24 10.44 18.37 -5.41
N ARG A 25 10.96 19.23 -4.53
CA ARG A 25 11.42 18.84 -3.19
C ARG A 25 10.30 18.22 -2.36
N THR A 26 9.10 18.80 -2.38
CA THR A 26 7.98 18.29 -1.58
C THR A 26 7.48 16.94 -2.07
N GLU A 27 7.32 16.75 -3.40
CA GLU A 27 6.97 15.44 -3.97
C GLU A 27 7.99 14.37 -3.63
N LEU A 28 9.28 14.72 -3.64
CA LEU A 28 10.33 13.78 -3.27
C LEU A 28 10.24 13.38 -1.80
N LEU A 29 10.03 14.35 -0.90
CA LEU A 29 9.93 14.07 0.54
C LEU A 29 8.72 13.19 0.86
N LEU A 30 7.56 13.53 0.29
CA LEU A 30 6.33 12.77 0.49
C LEU A 30 6.42 11.38 -0.17
N GLY A 31 6.91 11.30 -1.40
CA GLY A 31 7.12 10.03 -2.11
C GLY A 31 8.12 9.13 -1.39
N LEU A 32 9.23 9.67 -0.87
CA LEU A 32 10.17 8.91 -0.04
C LEU A 32 9.52 8.43 1.26
N GLY A 33 8.70 9.29 1.90
CA GLY A 33 7.92 8.90 3.07
C GLY A 33 7.00 7.71 2.78
N ILE A 34 6.27 7.73 1.66
CA ILE A 34 5.41 6.62 1.21
C ILE A 34 6.25 5.36 1.00
N VAL A 35 7.38 5.44 0.29
CA VAL A 35 8.27 4.28 0.07
C VAL A 35 8.74 3.69 1.39
N LEU A 36 9.25 4.50 2.32
CA LEU A 36 9.78 4.02 3.59
C LEU A 36 8.69 3.41 4.48
N LEU A 37 7.52 4.04 4.55
CA LEU A 37 6.39 3.51 5.32
C LEU A 37 5.83 2.23 4.70
N PHE A 38 5.77 2.13 3.38
CA PHE A 38 5.40 0.90 2.69
C PHE A 38 6.39 -0.24 2.96
N LEU A 39 7.70 0.03 2.91
CA LEU A 39 8.71 -0.98 3.22
C LEU A 39 8.64 -1.43 4.68
N LEU A 40 8.41 -0.49 5.61
CA LEU A 40 8.17 -0.81 7.02
C LEU A 40 6.92 -1.69 7.19
N GLN A 41 5.86 -1.38 6.47
CA GLN A 41 4.63 -2.18 6.45
C GLN A 41 4.85 -3.59 5.95
N ALA A 42 5.52 -3.74 4.79
CA ALA A 42 5.83 -5.03 4.22
C ALA A 42 6.70 -5.87 5.16
N ALA A 43 7.76 -5.28 5.74
CA ALA A 43 8.65 -5.97 6.65
C ALA A 43 7.93 -6.44 7.92
N THR A 44 7.21 -5.52 8.59
CA THR A 44 6.47 -5.86 9.81
C THR A 44 5.32 -6.85 9.55
N GLY A 45 4.64 -6.72 8.40
CA GLY A 45 3.56 -7.63 7.99
C GLY A 45 4.05 -9.05 7.76
N VAL A 46 5.20 -9.21 7.08
CA VAL A 46 5.85 -10.52 6.91
C VAL A 46 6.20 -11.14 8.27
N LEU A 47 6.79 -10.35 9.19
CA LEU A 47 7.13 -10.85 10.52
C LEU A 47 5.89 -11.30 11.33
N LEU A 48 4.78 -10.55 11.25
CA LEU A 48 3.53 -10.93 11.90
C LEU A 48 2.91 -12.19 11.27
N ALA A 49 2.99 -12.32 9.96
CA ALA A 49 2.45 -13.47 9.23
C ALA A 49 3.15 -14.80 9.58
N LEU A 50 4.37 -14.77 10.14
CA LEU A 50 5.05 -15.98 10.62
C LEU A 50 4.37 -16.60 11.85
N PHE A 51 3.62 -15.83 12.63
CA PHE A 51 2.98 -16.27 13.88
C PHE A 51 1.45 -16.24 13.82
N TYR A 52 0.88 -15.42 12.94
CA TYR A 52 -0.56 -15.25 12.80
C TYR A 52 -1.23 -16.48 12.16
N GLN A 53 -2.35 -16.94 12.75
CA GLN A 53 -3.13 -18.06 12.21
C GLN A 53 -4.48 -17.58 11.69
N ALA A 54 -4.65 -17.61 10.37
CA ALA A 54 -5.85 -17.14 9.66
C ALA A 54 -7.03 -18.13 9.72
N SER A 55 -7.42 -18.56 10.91
CA SER A 55 -8.57 -19.45 11.14
C SER A 55 -9.36 -18.98 12.37
N PRO A 56 -10.70 -18.84 12.28
CA PRO A 56 -11.51 -18.29 13.38
C PRO A 56 -11.22 -18.85 14.78
N PRO A 57 -11.07 -20.17 15.00
CA PRO A 57 -10.78 -20.71 16.34
C PRO A 57 -9.39 -20.31 16.88
N THR A 58 -8.41 -19.97 16.03
CA THR A 58 -7.01 -19.77 16.43
C THR A 58 -6.54 -18.32 16.35
N VAL A 59 -7.32 -17.40 15.72
CA VAL A 59 -6.92 -15.99 15.56
C VAL A 59 -6.59 -15.35 16.92
N ALA A 60 -7.49 -15.47 17.90
CA ALA A 60 -7.34 -14.83 19.20
C ALA A 60 -6.07 -15.30 19.94
N GLU A 61 -5.82 -16.61 19.94
CA GLU A 61 -4.63 -17.20 20.55
C GLU A 61 -3.35 -16.76 19.82
N SER A 62 -3.33 -16.79 18.48
CA SER A 62 -2.17 -16.37 17.70
C SER A 62 -1.81 -14.89 17.89
N VAL A 63 -2.81 -14.02 18.06
CA VAL A 63 -2.58 -12.60 18.38
C VAL A 63 -2.04 -12.44 19.80
N GLN A 64 -2.54 -13.22 20.77
CA GLN A 64 -1.99 -13.19 22.14
C GLN A 64 -0.55 -13.69 22.20
N LEU A 65 -0.22 -14.75 21.46
CA LEU A 65 1.14 -15.26 21.30
C LEU A 65 2.08 -14.15 20.82
N ILE A 66 1.72 -13.44 19.75
CA ILE A 66 2.50 -12.29 19.23
C ILE A 66 2.68 -11.21 20.29
N MET A 67 1.64 -10.93 21.07
CA MET A 67 1.66 -9.82 22.03
C MET A 67 2.41 -10.13 23.33
N ARG A 68 2.47 -11.41 23.74
CA ARG A 68 2.96 -11.80 25.07
C ARG A 68 4.22 -12.65 25.04
N ASP A 69 4.34 -13.54 24.07
CA ASP A 69 5.32 -14.63 24.13
C ASP A 69 6.41 -14.50 23.05
N VAL A 70 6.13 -13.80 21.94
CA VAL A 70 7.14 -13.49 20.93
C VAL A 70 7.98 -12.29 21.36
N ASP A 71 9.30 -12.47 21.42
CA ASP A 71 10.25 -11.39 21.69
C ASP A 71 10.01 -10.20 20.76
N TRP A 72 9.74 -9.04 21.35
CA TRP A 72 9.41 -7.80 20.64
C TRP A 72 8.18 -7.86 19.73
N GLY A 73 7.34 -8.90 19.82
CA GLY A 73 6.16 -9.05 18.98
C GLY A 73 5.13 -7.92 19.16
N TRP A 74 4.96 -7.43 20.40
CA TRP A 74 4.14 -6.24 20.70
C TRP A 74 4.65 -4.99 19.97
N LEU A 75 5.97 -4.82 19.86
CA LEU A 75 6.58 -3.68 19.19
C LEU A 75 6.38 -3.79 17.67
N VAL A 76 6.61 -4.97 17.09
CA VAL A 76 6.38 -5.22 15.65
C VAL A 76 4.91 -4.98 15.29
N ARG A 77 3.97 -5.49 16.09
CA ARG A 77 2.54 -5.23 15.90
C ARG A 77 2.20 -3.75 16.04
N GLY A 78 2.78 -3.08 17.04
CA GLY A 78 2.63 -1.63 17.23
C GLY A 78 3.13 -0.85 16.01
N LEU A 79 4.34 -1.14 15.52
CA LEU A 79 4.90 -0.52 14.32
C LEU A 79 4.02 -0.76 13.09
N HIS A 80 3.52 -1.99 12.90
CA HIS A 80 2.60 -2.31 11.81
C HIS A 80 1.31 -1.50 11.90
N HIS A 81 0.72 -1.35 13.09
CA HIS A 81 -0.50 -0.57 13.28
C HIS A 81 -0.28 0.93 13.05
N TRP A 82 0.71 1.53 13.73
CA TRP A 82 0.93 2.98 13.66
C TRP A 82 1.49 3.44 12.31
N SER A 83 2.34 2.63 11.67
CA SER A 83 2.83 2.97 10.33
C SER A 83 1.73 2.90 9.27
N ALA A 84 0.63 2.18 9.49
CA ALA A 84 -0.51 2.12 8.55
C ALA A 84 -1.21 3.48 8.52
N SER A 85 -1.49 4.02 9.71
CA SER A 85 -2.05 5.36 9.89
C SER A 85 -1.12 6.43 9.34
N ALA A 86 0.19 6.32 9.57
CA ALA A 86 1.18 7.24 9.01
C ALA A 86 1.21 7.17 7.47
N LEU A 87 1.18 5.97 6.88
CA LEU A 87 1.15 5.79 5.42
C LEU A 87 -0.10 6.44 4.82
N LEU A 88 -1.27 6.19 5.41
CA LEU A 88 -2.52 6.80 4.97
C LEU A 88 -2.48 8.34 5.06
N LEU A 89 -1.94 8.88 6.15
CA LEU A 89 -1.75 10.31 6.32
C LEU A 89 -0.83 10.90 5.24
N VAL A 90 0.34 10.29 5.01
CA VAL A 90 1.29 10.78 4.00
C VAL A 90 0.71 10.70 2.59
N CYS A 91 0.03 9.60 2.22
CA CYS A 91 -0.68 9.49 0.95
C CYS A 91 -1.76 10.58 0.79
N THR A 92 -2.49 10.89 1.86
CA THR A 92 -3.51 11.94 1.86
C THR A 92 -2.87 13.32 1.66
N VAL A 93 -1.80 13.62 2.39
CA VAL A 93 -1.04 14.87 2.25
C VAL A 93 -0.44 15.01 0.84
N GLN A 94 0.08 13.92 0.26
CA GLN A 94 0.59 13.88 -1.11
C GLN A 94 -0.49 14.28 -2.12
N ILE A 95 -1.69 13.72 -2.02
CA ILE A 95 -2.80 14.07 -2.91
C ILE A 95 -3.26 15.52 -2.70
N ALA A 96 -3.41 15.96 -1.45
CA ALA A 96 -3.77 17.34 -1.15
C ALA A 96 -2.74 18.33 -1.71
N TRP A 97 -1.45 18.02 -1.58
CA TRP A 97 -0.37 18.82 -2.13
C TRP A 97 -0.38 18.83 -3.66
N LEU A 98 -0.56 17.69 -4.32
CA LEU A 98 -0.63 17.60 -5.79
C LEU A 98 -1.80 18.41 -6.36
N LEU A 99 -2.93 18.40 -5.64
CA LEU A 99 -4.08 19.22 -5.98
C LEU A 99 -3.79 20.71 -5.82
N ALA A 100 -3.31 21.13 -4.64
CA ALA A 100 -3.03 22.52 -4.31
C ALA A 100 -1.93 23.15 -5.18
N SER A 101 -0.95 22.34 -5.60
CA SER A 101 0.14 22.77 -6.48
C SER A 101 -0.20 22.70 -7.98
N GLY A 102 -1.43 22.35 -8.35
CA GLY A 102 -1.86 22.28 -9.75
C GLY A 102 -1.27 21.11 -10.54
N ARG A 103 -0.69 20.10 -9.87
CA ARG A 103 0.08 19.01 -10.49
C ARG A 103 -0.74 17.80 -10.91
N TYR A 104 -2.06 17.96 -10.95
CA TYR A 104 -2.99 16.96 -11.44
C TYR A 104 -3.18 16.96 -12.98
N ARG A 105 -2.50 17.86 -13.70
CA ARG A 105 -2.51 17.92 -15.17
C ARG A 105 -1.09 17.96 -15.77
N GLY A 106 -1.02 17.85 -17.09
CA GLY A 106 0.21 18.04 -17.86
C GLY A 106 1.28 17.00 -17.54
N ARG A 107 2.54 17.44 -17.42
CA ARG A 107 3.70 16.55 -17.19
C ARG A 107 3.66 15.79 -15.87
N SER A 108 2.80 16.20 -14.92
CA SER A 108 2.69 15.61 -13.58
C SER A 108 1.45 14.73 -13.40
N ALA A 109 0.62 14.57 -14.43
CA ALA A 109 -0.61 13.79 -14.36
C ALA A 109 -0.39 12.33 -13.89
N SER A 110 0.75 11.72 -14.23
CA SER A 110 1.05 10.36 -13.76
C SER A 110 1.15 10.26 -12.24
N SER A 111 1.79 11.22 -11.56
CA SER A 111 1.88 11.24 -10.10
C SER A 111 0.54 11.50 -9.43
N TRP A 112 -0.36 12.23 -10.10
CA TRP A 112 -1.73 12.38 -9.63
C TRP A 112 -2.50 11.07 -9.64
N TYR A 113 -2.55 10.38 -10.79
CA TYR A 113 -3.30 9.12 -10.89
C TYR A 113 -2.68 8.01 -10.04
N LEU A 114 -1.35 7.90 -10.00
CA LEU A 114 -0.67 6.91 -9.16
C LEU A 114 -0.82 7.25 -7.67
N GLY A 115 -0.79 8.53 -7.29
CA GLY A 115 -1.05 8.93 -5.91
C GLY A 115 -2.49 8.64 -5.47
N LEU A 116 -3.48 8.82 -6.35
CA LEU A 116 -4.88 8.48 -6.07
C LEU A 116 -5.03 6.97 -5.89
N LEU A 117 -4.39 6.19 -6.77
CA LEU A 117 -4.40 4.74 -6.69
C LEU A 117 -3.67 4.24 -5.42
N ALA A 118 -2.53 4.85 -5.07
CA ALA A 118 -1.81 4.53 -3.84
C ALA A 118 -2.65 4.82 -2.60
N LEU A 119 -3.33 5.96 -2.55
CA LEU A 119 -4.25 6.30 -1.45
C LEU A 119 -5.39 5.28 -1.34
N GLY A 120 -6.05 4.95 -2.45
CA GLY A 120 -7.14 3.96 -2.47
C GLY A 120 -6.68 2.56 -2.03
N LEU A 121 -5.52 2.11 -2.50
CA LEU A 121 -4.93 0.83 -2.11
C LEU A 121 -4.49 0.82 -0.64
N ALA A 122 -3.91 1.91 -0.14
CA ALA A 122 -3.54 2.05 1.27
C ALA A 122 -4.78 2.00 2.18
N MET A 123 -5.89 2.64 1.78
CA MET A 123 -7.17 2.54 2.48
C MET A 123 -7.71 1.10 2.49
N LEU A 124 -7.64 0.39 1.36
CA LEU A 124 -8.09 -0.99 1.26
C LEU A 124 -7.22 -1.95 2.10
N LEU A 125 -5.90 -1.72 2.14
CA LEU A 125 -4.96 -2.44 3.00
C LEU A 125 -5.25 -2.20 4.48
N ALA A 126 -5.42 -0.94 4.89
CA ALA A 126 -5.77 -0.59 6.27
C ALA A 126 -7.09 -1.25 6.68
N TYR A 127 -8.13 -1.15 5.84
CA TYR A 127 -9.42 -1.78 6.09
C TYR A 127 -9.32 -3.30 6.21
N SER A 128 -8.67 -3.97 5.25
CA SER A 128 -8.51 -5.43 5.27
C SER A 128 -7.67 -5.94 6.45
N GLY A 129 -6.68 -5.17 6.90
CA GLY A 129 -5.86 -5.52 8.07
C GLY A 129 -6.66 -5.50 9.38
N GLU A 130 -7.58 -4.56 9.53
CA GLU A 130 -8.46 -4.52 10.70
C GLU A 130 -9.43 -5.72 10.75
N LEU A 131 -9.79 -6.29 9.60
CA LEU A 131 -10.63 -7.47 9.55
C LEU A 131 -9.91 -8.72 10.09
N LEU A 132 -8.58 -8.75 10.09
CA LEU A 132 -7.79 -9.91 10.55
C LEU A 132 -7.83 -10.14 12.06
N VAL A 133 -8.35 -9.20 12.86
CA VAL A 133 -8.59 -9.44 14.29
C VAL A 133 -9.75 -10.42 14.48
N TRP A 134 -10.67 -10.50 13.51
CA TRP A 134 -11.78 -11.45 13.45
C TRP A 134 -12.66 -11.51 14.71
N ASP A 135 -12.92 -10.34 15.31
CA ASP A 135 -13.92 -10.16 16.37
C ASP A 135 -15.32 -9.89 15.78
N ASP A 136 -16.35 -9.80 16.63
CA ASP A 136 -17.73 -9.52 16.19
C ASP A 136 -17.82 -8.25 15.32
N ARG A 137 -17.01 -7.24 15.64
CA ARG A 137 -16.95 -5.99 14.87
C ARG A 137 -16.39 -6.25 13.47
N ALA A 138 -15.29 -6.97 13.35
CA ALA A 138 -14.72 -7.36 12.06
C ALA A 138 -15.70 -8.20 11.23
N PHE A 139 -16.40 -9.15 11.86
CA PHE A 139 -17.41 -10.00 11.22
C PHE A 139 -18.56 -9.17 10.61
N TRP A 140 -19.14 -8.25 11.37
CA TRP A 140 -20.22 -7.40 10.84
C TRP A 140 -19.72 -6.40 9.80
N ARG A 141 -18.50 -5.89 9.94
CA ARG A 141 -17.89 -5.00 8.95
C ARG A 141 -17.71 -5.67 7.61
N ILE A 142 -17.16 -6.90 7.57
CA ILE A 142 -16.98 -7.61 6.30
C ILE A 142 -18.32 -8.02 5.71
N THR A 143 -19.28 -8.42 6.53
CA THR A 143 -20.64 -8.75 6.07
C THR A 143 -21.28 -7.55 5.36
N HIS A 144 -21.23 -6.37 5.97
CA HIS A 144 -21.76 -5.14 5.36
C HIS A 144 -20.99 -4.73 4.10
N ALA A 145 -19.65 -4.84 4.10
CA ALA A 145 -18.86 -4.53 2.91
C ALA A 145 -19.18 -5.47 1.73
N LEU A 146 -19.38 -6.76 1.99
CA LEU A 146 -19.77 -7.72 0.96
C LEU A 146 -21.17 -7.44 0.42
N GLN A 147 -22.12 -7.00 1.28
CA GLN A 147 -23.44 -6.55 0.82
C GLN A 147 -23.36 -5.32 -0.08
N GLN A 148 -22.47 -4.37 0.25
CA GLN A 148 -22.21 -3.21 -0.61
C GLN A 148 -21.60 -3.61 -1.96
N VAL A 149 -20.63 -4.53 -1.97
CA VAL A 149 -20.06 -5.08 -3.21
C VAL A 149 -21.14 -5.80 -4.04
N GLU A 150 -22.00 -6.57 -3.38
CA GLU A 150 -23.09 -7.30 -4.02
C GLU A 150 -24.11 -6.37 -4.70
N SER A 151 -24.30 -5.16 -4.16
CA SER A 151 -25.20 -4.15 -4.73
C SER A 151 -24.71 -3.54 -6.05
N ALA A 152 -23.43 -3.70 -6.39
CA ALA A 152 -22.87 -3.16 -7.62
C ALA A 152 -23.46 -3.88 -8.86
N PRO A 153 -23.89 -3.13 -9.90
CA PRO A 153 -24.47 -3.73 -11.10
C PRO A 153 -23.44 -4.57 -11.86
N LEU A 154 -23.94 -5.48 -12.70
CA LEU A 154 -23.19 -6.36 -13.62
C LEU A 154 -22.36 -7.44 -12.92
N VAL A 155 -21.38 -7.06 -12.09
CA VAL A 155 -20.36 -7.96 -11.54
C VAL A 155 -20.40 -8.10 -10.02
N GLY A 156 -21.20 -7.29 -9.32
CA GLY A 156 -21.20 -7.21 -7.86
C GLY A 156 -21.51 -8.53 -7.16
N ARG A 157 -22.58 -9.21 -7.59
CA ARG A 157 -22.96 -10.55 -7.06
C ARG A 157 -21.86 -11.59 -7.20
N TRP A 158 -21.29 -11.70 -8.40
CA TRP A 158 -20.20 -12.63 -8.67
C TRP A 158 -18.97 -12.29 -7.82
N LEU A 159 -18.59 -11.00 -7.77
CA LEU A 159 -17.45 -10.55 -6.99
C LEU A 159 -17.64 -10.78 -5.48
N ALA A 160 -18.80 -10.46 -4.93
CA ALA A 160 -19.11 -10.69 -3.52
C ALA A 160 -19.03 -12.18 -3.18
N HIS A 161 -19.54 -13.06 -4.05
CA HIS A 161 -19.42 -14.51 -3.87
C HIS A 161 -17.96 -15.00 -3.93
N VAL A 162 -17.16 -14.46 -4.85
CA VAL A 162 -15.71 -14.74 -4.95
C VAL A 162 -14.91 -14.14 -3.78
N LEU A 163 -15.36 -13.08 -3.13
CA LEU A 163 -14.70 -12.56 -1.93
C LEU A 163 -15.12 -13.32 -0.67
N ARG A 164 -16.40 -13.71 -0.57
CA ARG A 164 -16.98 -14.46 0.55
C ARG A 164 -16.48 -15.90 0.60
N GLY A 165 -16.59 -16.63 -0.50
CA GLY A 165 -16.18 -18.04 -0.57
C GLY A 165 -17.20 -19.07 -0.14
N GLY A 166 -18.44 -18.63 0.08
CA GLY A 166 -19.59 -19.48 0.36
C GLY A 166 -20.87 -18.65 0.30
N GLU A 167 -21.95 -19.18 0.88
CA GLU A 167 -23.20 -18.43 1.06
C GLU A 167 -23.09 -17.42 2.21
N GLU A 168 -22.34 -17.74 3.26
CA GLU A 168 -22.15 -16.93 4.45
C GLU A 168 -20.68 -16.57 4.69
N VAL A 169 -20.44 -15.60 5.57
CA VAL A 169 -19.08 -15.23 6.00
C VAL A 169 -18.56 -16.29 6.96
N ASP A 170 -17.40 -16.87 6.64
CA ASP A 170 -16.86 -18.02 7.36
C ASP A 170 -15.31 -18.01 7.42
N ALA A 171 -14.72 -19.15 7.81
CA ALA A 171 -13.28 -19.34 7.81
C ALA A 171 -12.65 -19.18 6.41
N THR A 172 -13.36 -19.58 5.35
CA THR A 172 -12.93 -19.39 3.96
C THR A 172 -12.83 -17.91 3.64
N THR A 173 -13.80 -17.10 4.09
CA THR A 173 -13.74 -15.64 3.95
C THR A 173 -12.50 -15.07 4.62
N LEU A 174 -12.22 -15.45 5.88
CA LEU A 174 -11.02 -15.00 6.59
C LEU A 174 -9.73 -15.37 5.84
N GLY A 175 -9.61 -16.60 5.35
CA GLY A 175 -8.45 -17.03 4.58
C GLY A 175 -8.23 -16.21 3.30
N ARG A 176 -9.32 -15.80 2.63
CA ARG A 176 -9.25 -14.90 1.46
C ARG A 176 -8.84 -13.49 1.83
N VAL A 177 -9.40 -12.92 2.91
CA VAL A 177 -9.01 -11.61 3.41
C VAL A 177 -7.53 -11.59 3.79
N PHE A 178 -7.05 -12.63 4.48
CA PHE A 178 -5.64 -12.78 4.81
C PHE A 178 -4.77 -12.84 3.56
N THR A 179 -5.14 -13.64 2.56
CA THR A 179 -4.41 -13.73 1.28
C THR A 179 -4.38 -12.39 0.54
N LEU A 180 -5.51 -11.68 0.48
CA LEU A 180 -5.60 -10.38 -0.16
C LEU A 180 -4.74 -9.35 0.58
N HIS A 181 -4.83 -9.29 1.91
CA HIS A 181 -4.13 -8.32 2.74
C HIS A 181 -2.61 -8.54 2.79
N SER A 182 -2.16 -9.80 2.90
CA SER A 182 -0.75 -10.13 3.10
C SER A 182 0.03 -10.32 1.81
N LEU A 183 -0.64 -10.69 0.72
CA LEU A 183 0.00 -11.01 -0.56
C LEU A 183 -0.47 -10.07 -1.67
N VAL A 184 -1.73 -10.17 -2.09
CA VAL A 184 -2.16 -9.53 -3.35
C VAL A 184 -2.08 -8.00 -3.28
N LEU A 185 -2.69 -7.38 -2.27
CA LEU A 185 -2.76 -5.94 -2.15
C LEU A 185 -1.40 -5.27 -1.90
N PRO A 186 -0.50 -5.81 -1.04
CA PRO A 186 0.84 -5.24 -0.87
C PRO A 186 1.65 -5.25 -2.17
N TRP A 187 1.57 -6.31 -2.97
CA TRP A 187 2.26 -6.36 -4.26
C TRP A 187 1.72 -5.30 -5.23
N VAL A 188 0.40 -5.16 -5.33
CA VAL A 188 -0.22 -4.13 -6.18
C VAL A 188 0.19 -2.73 -5.73
N LEU A 189 0.13 -2.43 -4.42
CA LEU A 189 0.60 -1.15 -3.89
C LEU A 189 2.10 -0.93 -4.14
N GLY A 190 2.92 -1.97 -3.99
CA GLY A 190 4.36 -1.91 -4.26
C GLY A 190 4.67 -1.51 -5.70
N PHE A 191 3.95 -2.04 -6.69
CA PHE A 191 4.09 -1.63 -8.09
C PHE A 191 3.68 -0.17 -8.32
N VAL A 192 2.63 0.29 -7.65
CA VAL A 192 2.17 1.69 -7.75
C VAL A 192 3.20 2.64 -7.14
N VAL A 193 3.71 2.34 -5.95
CA VAL A 193 4.75 3.12 -5.25
C VAL A 193 6.04 3.16 -6.06
N ALA A 194 6.47 2.02 -6.61
CA ALA A 194 7.63 1.95 -7.50
C ALA A 194 7.42 2.78 -8.78
N GLY A 195 6.21 2.72 -9.36
CA GLY A 195 5.82 3.54 -10.50
C GLY A 195 5.88 5.03 -10.19
N GLU A 196 5.35 5.47 -9.05
CA GLU A 196 5.36 6.86 -8.62
C GLU A 196 6.80 7.38 -8.50
N ALA A 197 7.67 6.62 -7.80
CA ALA A 197 9.09 6.93 -7.65
C ALA A 197 9.80 7.03 -9.02
N TRP A 198 9.53 6.09 -9.92
CA TRP A 198 10.12 6.07 -11.26
C TRP A 198 9.70 7.30 -12.09
N PHE A 199 8.41 7.62 -12.16
CA PHE A 199 7.93 8.77 -12.92
C PHE A 199 8.43 10.09 -12.34
N LEU A 200 8.48 10.22 -11.01
CA LEU A 200 9.06 11.38 -10.36
C LEU A 200 10.54 11.54 -10.72
N ALA A 201 11.34 10.47 -10.62
CA ALA A 201 12.75 10.48 -11.02
C ALA A 201 12.94 10.89 -12.49
N ARG A 202 12.09 10.37 -13.39
CA ARG A 202 12.13 10.70 -14.81
C ARG A 202 11.80 12.17 -15.08
N ARG A 203 10.85 12.76 -14.34
CA ARG A 203 10.49 14.19 -14.44
C ARG A 203 11.62 15.09 -13.93
N MET A 204 12.26 14.71 -12.82
CA MET A 204 13.41 15.47 -12.31
C MET A 204 14.56 15.50 -13.33
N ARG A 205 14.88 14.36 -13.96
CA ARG A 205 15.89 14.28 -15.02
C ARG A 205 15.58 15.16 -16.22
N ALA A 206 14.33 15.12 -16.69
CA ALA A 206 13.92 15.92 -17.84
C ALA A 206 14.02 17.43 -17.57
N ASN A 207 13.82 17.86 -16.32
CA ASN A 207 14.00 19.27 -15.93
C ASN A 207 15.48 19.63 -15.75
N ALA A 208 16.33 18.72 -15.27
CA ALA A 208 17.77 18.96 -15.12
C ALA A 208 18.49 19.06 -16.48
N GLY A 209 18.05 18.30 -17.50
CA GLY A 209 18.62 18.35 -18.85
C GLY A 209 18.15 19.52 -19.72
N GLY A 210 17.16 20.31 -19.28
CA GLY A 210 16.68 21.51 -19.98
C GLY A 210 17.26 22.83 -19.43
N VAL A 211 18.20 22.75 -18.48
CA VAL A 211 18.89 23.89 -17.86
C VAL A 211 20.38 23.94 -18.28
N ALA A 212 20.77 23.10 -19.24
CA ALA A 212 22.11 23.07 -19.84
C ALA A 212 22.10 23.67 -21.25
#